data_AF-A0AAU8M0L8-F1
#
_entry.id   AF-A0AAU8M0L8-F1
#
_cell.length_a   1.000
_cell.length_b   1.000
_cell.length_c   1.000
_cell.angle_alpha   90.00
_cell.angle_beta   90.00
_cell.angle_gamma   90.00
#
_symmetry.space_group_name_H-M   'P 1'
#
loop_
_entity.id
_entity.type
_entity.pdbx_description
1 polymer ?
#
loop_
_entity_poly.entity_id
_entity_poly.type
_entity_poly.pdbx_seq_one_letter_code
_entity_poly.pdbx_strand_id
1 'polypeptide(L)'
;MLLIGKIIVFLVGVGLAVQVVAAFYGIIDLWYSIRTEYPRVLRGIIFWCGLSGFIAFLLGGQLRPAFLWGMLFYLPFYLVQFYLFQGIVRYRYRKGGEVIPEDLQDDSY
;
A
#
# COMPACT_ATOMS: atom_id res chain seq x y z
N MET A 1 23.41 12.28 21.11
CA MET A 1 23.68 11.71 19.76
C MET A 1 22.78 10.53 19.37
N LEU A 2 22.05 9.85 20.28
CA LEU A 2 21.17 8.71 19.93
C LEU A 2 19.83 9.09 19.26
N LEU A 3 19.37 10.34 19.38
CA LEU A 3 18.08 10.80 18.84
C LEU A 3 18.07 10.84 17.30
N ILE A 4 19.12 11.39 16.69
CA ILE A 4 19.25 11.45 15.23
C ILE A 4 19.30 10.04 14.64
N GLY A 5 20.01 9.11 15.28
CA GLY A 5 20.01 7.70 14.87
C GLY A 5 18.62 7.06 14.91
N LYS A 6 17.83 7.33 15.96
CA LYS A 6 16.44 6.86 16.05
C LYS A 6 15.55 7.43 14.95
N ILE A 7 15.70 8.72 14.61
CA ILE A 7 14.94 9.38 13.55
C ILE A 7 15.27 8.78 12.17
N ILE A 8 16.56 8.57 11.87
CA ILE A 8 16.99 7.95 10.62
C ILE A 8 16.42 6.54 10.50
N VAL A 9 16.54 5.74 11.55
CA VAL A 9 16.01 4.37 11.60
C VAL A 9 14.49 4.34 11.46
N PHE A 10 13.79 5.29 12.07
CA PHE A 10 12.34 5.45 11.92
C PHE A 10 11.97 5.73 10.45
N LEU A 11 12.66 6.67 9.79
CA LEU A 11 12.43 6.99 8.37
C LEU A 11 12.71 5.81 7.45
N VAL A 12 13.76 5.03 7.73
CA VAL A 12 14.04 3.77 7.01
C VAL A 12 12.91 2.76 7.20
N GLY A 13 12.36 2.66 8.42
CA GLY A 13 11.20 1.82 8.71
C GLY A 13 9.96 2.23 7.91
N VAL A 14 9.67 3.53 7.82
CA VAL A 14 8.56 4.07 7.02
C VAL A 14 8.78 3.78 5.53
N GLY A 15 9.98 4.04 5.00
CA GLY A 15 10.30 3.79 3.59
C GLY A 15 10.12 2.33 3.18
N LEU A 16 10.54 1.40 4.05
CA LEU A 16 10.31 -0.03 3.82
C LEU A 16 8.83 -0.41 3.92
N ALA A 17 8.07 0.19 4.83
CA ALA A 17 6.64 -0.04 4.93
C ALA A 17 5.90 0.37 3.64
N VAL A 18 6.31 1.49 3.02
CA VAL A 18 5.80 1.90 1.70
C VAL A 18 6.07 0.84 0.65
N GLN A 19 7.29 0.31 0.59
CA GLN A 19 7.67 -0.72 -0.39
C GLN A 19 6.92 -2.04 -0.18
N VAL A 20 6.75 -2.45 1.08
CA VAL A 20 5.97 -3.62 1.46
C VAL A 20 4.52 -3.45 1.02
N VAL A 21 3.89 -2.31 1.31
CA VAL A 21 2.51 -2.03 0.88
C VAL A 21 2.39 -1.92 -0.63
N ALA A 22 3.37 -1.35 -1.33
CA ALA A 22 3.41 -1.34 -2.79
C ALA A 22 3.49 -2.77 -3.36
N ALA A 23 4.27 -3.65 -2.74
CA ALA A 23 4.32 -5.07 -3.10
C ALA A 23 2.97 -5.77 -2.85
N PHE A 24 2.26 -5.44 -1.77
CA PHE A 24 0.90 -5.93 -1.50
C PHE A 24 -0.13 -5.39 -2.49
N TYR A 25 -0.04 -4.13 -2.91
CA TYR A 25 -0.87 -3.61 -4.01
C TYR A 25 -0.63 -4.34 -5.31
N GLY A 26 0.63 -4.69 -5.58
CA GLY A 26 0.99 -5.57 -6.68
C GLY A 26 0.20 -6.87 -6.65
N ILE A 27 -0.14 -7.43 -5.48
CA ILE A 27 -1.00 -8.62 -5.35
C ILE A 27 -2.44 -8.31 -5.74
N ILE A 28 -2.99 -7.19 -5.27
CA ILE A 28 -4.39 -6.83 -5.54
C ILE A 28 -4.58 -6.59 -7.05
N ASP A 29 -3.60 -5.92 -7.68
CA ASP A 29 -3.55 -5.70 -9.12
C ASP A 29 -3.37 -7.02 -9.88
N LEU A 30 -2.51 -7.92 -9.40
CA LEU A 30 -2.34 -9.26 -9.97
C LEU A 30 -3.55 -10.19 -9.74
N TRP A 31 -4.29 -10.00 -8.66
CA TRP A 31 -5.51 -10.75 -8.37
C TRP A 31 -6.61 -10.36 -9.35
N TYR A 32 -6.66 -9.09 -9.75
CA TYR A 32 -7.51 -8.68 -10.87
C TYR A 32 -6.99 -9.26 -12.21
N SER A 33 -5.68 -9.44 -12.34
CA SER A 33 -5.01 -10.06 -13.49
C SER A 33 -4.69 -11.56 -13.28
N ILE A 34 -5.69 -12.35 -12.86
CA ILE A 34 -5.56 -13.82 -12.71
C ILE A 34 -5.21 -14.47 -14.07
N ARG A 35 -3.91 -14.75 -14.28
CA ARG A 35 -3.37 -16.06 -14.71
C ARG A 35 -1.88 -16.10 -15.06
N THR A 36 -1.17 -14.98 -15.20
CA THR A 36 0.08 -15.02 -15.99
C THR A 36 1.41 -14.80 -15.25
N GLU A 37 1.48 -14.11 -14.09
CA GLU A 37 2.79 -13.80 -13.45
C GLU A 37 2.85 -13.85 -11.91
N TYR A 38 2.18 -14.83 -11.29
CA TYR A 38 2.21 -15.06 -9.83
C TYR A 38 3.60 -15.05 -9.15
N PRO A 39 4.70 -15.57 -9.74
CA PRO A 39 5.98 -15.66 -9.02
C PRO A 39 6.69 -14.32 -8.81
N ARG A 40 6.43 -13.30 -9.64
CA ARG A 40 7.16 -12.02 -9.58
C ARG A 40 6.73 -11.18 -8.38
N VAL A 41 5.43 -11.09 -8.13
CA VAL A 41 4.87 -10.36 -6.97
C VAL A 41 5.20 -11.07 -5.66
N LEU A 42 5.10 -12.41 -5.64
CA LEU A 42 5.44 -13.20 -4.46
C LEU A 42 6.91 -13.03 -4.05
N ARG A 43 7.84 -12.99 -5.03
CA ARG A 43 9.25 -12.66 -4.78
C ARG A 43 9.42 -11.26 -4.21
N GLY A 44 8.66 -10.28 -4.70
CA GLY A 44 8.67 -8.92 -4.16
C GLY A 44 8.31 -8.88 -2.68
N ILE A 45 7.20 -9.53 -2.29
CA ILE A 45 6.76 -9.56 -0.89
C ILE A 45 7.77 -10.28 -0.01
N ILE A 46 8.21 -11.47 -0.42
CA ILE A 46 9.19 -12.26 0.35
C ILE A 46 10.49 -11.47 0.50
N PHE A 47 10.93 -10.79 -0.57
CA PHE A 47 12.13 -9.96 -0.53
C PHE A 47 11.96 -8.78 0.43
N TRP A 48 10.87 -8.01 0.34
CA TRP A 48 10.66 -6.83 1.19
C TRP A 48 10.36 -7.19 2.65
N CYS A 49 9.58 -8.24 2.93
CA CYS A 49 9.38 -8.76 4.29
C CYS A 49 10.66 -9.37 4.87
N GLY A 50 11.42 -10.10 4.05
CA GLY A 50 12.71 -10.66 4.45
C GLY A 50 13.71 -9.55 4.76
N LEU A 51 13.78 -8.54 3.90
CA LEU A 51 14.67 -7.38 4.07
C LEU A 51 14.29 -6.57 5.32
N SER A 52 13.00 -6.34 5.57
CA SER A 52 12.56 -5.64 6.78
C SER A 52 12.87 -6.43 8.05
N GLY A 53 12.70 -7.77 8.01
CA GLY A 53 13.06 -8.66 9.11
C GLY A 53 14.56 -8.71 9.37
N PHE A 54 15.36 -8.76 8.30
CA PHE A 54 16.82 -8.77 8.37
C PHE A 54 17.38 -7.45 8.91
N ILE A 55 16.83 -6.32 8.47
CA ILE A 55 17.16 -4.99 9.01
C ILE A 55 16.78 -4.92 10.48
N ALA A 56 15.56 -5.35 10.86
CA ALA A 56 15.16 -5.41 12.26
C ALA A 56 16.06 -6.30 13.12
N PHE A 57 16.64 -7.36 12.55
CA PHE A 57 17.56 -8.26 13.23
C PHE A 57 18.95 -7.64 13.43
N LEU A 58 19.46 -6.91 12.42
CA LEU A 58 20.72 -6.16 12.50
C LEU A 58 20.65 -4.97 13.46
N LEU A 59 19.47 -4.39 13.64
CA LEU A 59 19.24 -3.28 14.55
C LEU A 59 19.29 -3.74 16.01
N GLY A 60 20.29 -3.25 16.76
CA GLY A 60 20.42 -3.47 18.20
C GLY A 60 19.19 -3.02 19.00
N GLY A 61 19.03 -3.59 20.20
CA GLY A 61 17.80 -3.48 21.01
C GLY A 61 17.31 -2.05 21.31
N GLN A 62 18.18 -1.04 21.27
CA GLN A 62 17.78 0.37 21.47
C GLN A 62 17.15 1.04 20.23
N LEU A 63 17.45 0.56 19.02
CA LEU A 63 17.00 1.17 17.75
C LEU A 63 15.88 0.34 17.09
N ARG A 64 15.83 -0.97 17.37
CA ARG A 64 14.78 -1.89 16.94
C ARG A 64 13.35 -1.41 17.20
N PRO A 65 12.99 -0.86 18.40
CA PRO A 65 11.64 -0.35 18.60
C PRO A 65 11.32 0.87 17.73
N ALA A 66 12.28 1.76 17.47
CA ALA A 66 12.06 2.93 16.60
C ALA A 66 11.77 2.50 15.15
N PHE A 67 12.47 1.47 14.68
CA PHE A 67 12.23 0.87 13.36
C PHE A 67 10.83 0.25 13.26
N LEU A 68 10.44 -0.56 14.26
CA LEU A 68 9.13 -1.21 14.31
C LEU A 68 8.00 -0.19 14.41
N TRP A 69 8.18 0.88 15.18
CA TRP A 69 7.23 1.99 15.24
C TRP A 69 7.09 2.70 13.89
N GLY A 70 8.19 2.93 13.16
CA GLY A 70 8.13 3.48 11.79
C GLY A 70 7.34 2.58 10.83
N MET A 71 7.53 1.26 10.93
CA MET A 71 6.77 0.29 10.15
C MET A 71 5.29 0.27 10.52
N LEU A 72 4.97 0.26 11.82
CA LEU A 72 3.59 0.22 12.33
C LEU A 72 2.83 1.52 12.04
N PHE A 73 3.50 2.66 12.11
CA PHE A 73 2.89 3.99 11.90
C PHE A 73 2.42 4.21 10.46
N TYR A 74 3.03 3.52 9.50
CA TYR A 74 2.58 3.58 8.11
C TYR A 74 1.20 2.90 7.90
N LEU A 75 0.86 1.93 8.73
CA LEU A 75 -0.37 1.14 8.63
C LEU A 75 -1.66 1.98 8.78
N PRO A 76 -1.83 2.85 9.80
CA PRO A 76 -2.98 3.75 9.88
C PRO A 76 -3.00 4.78 8.74
N PHE A 77 -1.83 5.28 8.31
CA PHE A 77 -1.75 6.19 7.17
C PHE A 77 -2.28 5.53 5.90
N TYR A 78 -1.90 4.27 5.66
CA TYR A 78 -2.41 3.47 4.57
C TYR A 78 -3.94 3.25 4.66
N LEU A 79 -4.45 2.89 5.84
CA LEU A 79 -5.89 2.70 6.04
C LEU A 79 -6.68 3.98 5.73
N VAL A 80 -6.23 5.13 6.24
CA VAL A 80 -6.86 6.43 5.95
C VAL A 80 -6.86 6.70 4.46
N GLN A 81 -5.73 6.48 3.78
CA GLN A 81 -5.61 6.68 2.34
C GLN A 81 -6.56 5.76 1.55
N PHE A 82 -6.68 4.50 1.95
CA PHE A 82 -7.59 3.53 1.34
C PHE A 82 -9.06 3.95 1.46
N TYR A 83 -9.49 4.36 2.67
CA TYR A 83 -10.86 4.85 2.89
C TYR A 83 -11.14 6.14 2.12
N LEU A 84 -10.17 7.06 2.04
CA LEU A 84 -10.27 8.27 1.22
C LEU A 84 -10.44 7.94 -0.26
N PHE A 85 -9.63 7.04 -0.81
CA PHE A 85 -9.76 6.60 -2.20
C PHE A 85 -11.12 5.95 -2.47
N GLN A 86 -11.60 5.06 -1.60
CA GLN A 86 -12.95 4.50 -1.74
C GLN A 86 -14.03 5.59 -1.68
N GLY A 87 -13.89 6.57 -0.79
CA GLY A 87 -14.79 7.71 -0.70
C GLY A 87 -14.80 8.55 -1.98
N ILE A 88 -13.63 8.85 -2.55
CA ILE A 88 -13.49 9.61 -3.81
C ILE A 88 -14.07 8.84 -4.98
N VAL A 89 -13.81 7.53 -5.08
CA VAL A 89 -14.38 6.67 -6.13
C VAL A 89 -15.91 6.67 -6.02
N ARG A 90 -16.46 6.43 -4.83
CA ARG A 90 -17.93 6.50 -4.60
C ARG A 90 -18.50 7.87 -4.93
N TYR A 91 -17.79 8.95 -4.58
CA TYR A 91 -18.21 10.31 -4.90
C TYR A 91 -18.22 10.58 -6.41
N ARG A 92 -17.21 10.12 -7.16
CA ARG A 92 -17.18 10.21 -8.63
C ARG A 92 -18.28 9.39 -9.28
N TYR A 93 -18.53 8.16 -8.83
CA TYR A 93 -19.63 7.34 -9.36
C TYR A 93 -21.00 7.99 -9.13
N ARG A 94 -21.21 8.61 -7.96
CA ARG A 94 -22.46 9.32 -7.67
C ARG A 94 -22.65 10.55 -8.57
N LYS A 95 -21.58 11.21 -8.97
CA LYS A 95 -21.62 12.40 -9.86
C LYS A 95 -21.60 12.05 -11.35
N GLY A 96 -21.07 10.88 -11.72
CA GLY A 96 -21.00 10.38 -13.10
C GLY A 96 -22.17 9.47 -13.52
N GLY A 97 -23.00 9.02 -12.57
CA GLY A 97 -24.23 8.25 -12.83
C GLY A 97 -25.46 9.11 -13.18
N GLU A 98 -25.28 10.42 -13.35
CA GLU A 98 -26.35 11.38 -13.66
C GLU A 98 -26.28 11.89 -15.11
N VAL A 99 -25.66 11.12 -16.00
CA VAL A 99 -25.72 11.33 -17.46
C VAL A 99 -25.85 9.98 -18.14
N ILE A 100 -27.02 9.34 -18.01
CA ILE A 100 -27.50 8.47 -19.09
C ILE A 100 -28.13 9.45 -20.08
N PRO A 101 -27.51 9.73 -21.23
CA PRO A 101 -28.15 10.57 -22.22
C PRO A 101 -29.41 9.85 -22.72
N GLU A 102 -30.50 10.61 -22.77
CA GLU A 102 -31.86 10.17 -23.10
C GLU A 102 -32.02 9.87 -24.61
N ASP A 103 -30.92 9.64 -25.32
CA ASP A 103 -30.82 9.51 -26.77
C ASP A 103 -30.70 8.06 -27.27
N LEU A 104 -30.74 7.06 -26.38
CA LEU A 104 -30.75 5.63 -26.73
C LEU A 104 -32.11 4.94 -26.53
N GLN A 105 -33.20 5.71 -26.43
CA GLN A 105 -34.56 5.19 -26.24
C GLN A 105 -35.42 5.16 -27.53
N ASP A 106 -34.82 5.22 -28.73
CA ASP A 106 -35.60 5.25 -29.98
C ASP A 106 -35.01 4.41 -31.14
N ASP A 107 -34.44 3.23 -30.84
CA ASP A 107 -34.09 2.24 -31.88
C ASP A 107 -34.84 0.92 -31.66
N SER A 108 -36.17 1.01 -31.54
CA SER A 108 -37.08 -0.14 -31.67
C SER A 108 -38.05 0.10 -32.83
N TYR A 109 -37.59 -0.24 -34.05
CA TYR A 109 -38.42 -0.60 -35.19
C TYR A 109 -37.81 -1.78 -35.93
#